data_AF-A0A2M8S394-F1
#
_entry.id   AF-A0A2M8S394-F1
#
_cell.length_a   1.000
_cell.length_b   1.000
_cell.length_c   1.000
_cell.angle_alpha   90.00
_cell.angle_beta   90.00
_cell.angle_gamma   90.00
#
_symmetry.space_group_name_H-M   'P 1'
#
loop_
_entity.id
_entity.type
_entity.pdbx_description
1 polymer ?
#
loop_
_entity_poly.entity_id
_entity_poly.type
_entity_poly.pdbx_seq_one_letter_code
_entity_poly.pdbx_strand_id
1 'polypeptide(L)'
;MTVWFISRHQGAIDWIKQQEIHIDRFEQHLDTNQIQAGDTVIGTLPIHLAAEVCSKGAMFYFLSLNVHFEQRGTELSAEQLTAQGCQLQPYAIQKL
;
A
#
# COMPACT_ATOMS: atom_id res chain seq x y z
N MET A 1 9.74 -3.73 14.41
CA MET A 1 8.52 -3.80 13.61
C MET A 1 8.10 -2.39 13.31
N THR A 2 8.17 -2.01 12.05
CA THR A 2 7.79 -0.70 11.53
C THR A 2 6.64 -0.88 10.55
N VAL A 3 5.64 0.00 10.63
CA VAL A 3 4.52 0.08 9.68
C VAL A 3 4.81 1.18 8.67
N TRP A 4 5.00 0.77 7.43
CA TRP A 4 5.33 1.62 6.29
C TRP A 4 4.08 1.85 5.46
N PHE A 5 3.82 3.09 5.08
CA PHE A 5 2.84 3.44 4.06
C PHE A 5 3.54 4.05 2.85
N ILE A 6 3.44 3.37 1.71
CA ILE A 6 4.11 3.76 0.48
C ILE A 6 3.09 4.24 -0.56
N SER A 7 3.09 5.55 -0.81
CA SER A 7 2.26 6.15 -1.85
C SER A 7 2.74 7.56 -2.21
N ARG A 8 2.59 7.91 -3.49
CA ARG A 8 2.70 9.30 -3.97
C ARG A 8 1.34 9.98 -4.17
N HIS A 9 0.23 9.23 -4.00
CA HIS A 9 -1.12 9.70 -4.26
C HIS A 9 -1.72 10.30 -2.99
N GLN A 10 -2.14 11.56 -3.07
CA GLN A 10 -2.63 12.32 -1.92
C GLN A 10 -3.91 11.71 -1.36
N GLY A 11 -4.85 11.29 -2.22
CA GLY A 11 -6.08 10.67 -1.75
C GLY A 11 -5.87 9.34 -1.03
N ALA A 12 -4.86 8.56 -1.42
CA ALA A 12 -4.49 7.34 -0.69
C ALA A 12 -3.88 7.65 0.69
N ILE A 13 -3.06 8.70 0.77
CA ILE A 13 -2.48 9.19 2.04
C ILE A 13 -3.59 9.71 2.97
N ASP A 14 -4.54 10.46 2.43
CA ASP A 14 -5.65 11.00 3.22
C ASP A 14 -6.61 9.89 3.65
N TRP A 15 -6.87 8.92 2.78
CA TRP A 15 -7.70 7.76 3.08
C TRP A 15 -7.11 6.88 4.19
N ILE A 16 -5.80 6.60 4.14
CA ILE A 16 -5.17 5.74 5.15
C ILE A 16 -5.13 6.42 6.53
N LYS A 17 -5.01 7.75 6.58
CA LYS A 17 -5.05 8.52 7.82
C LYS A 17 -6.42 8.51 8.50
N GLN A 18 -7.48 8.18 7.77
CA GLN A 18 -8.83 7.99 8.31
C GLN A 18 -9.03 6.59 8.93
N GLN A 19 -8.09 5.67 8.69
CA GLN A 19 -8.14 4.32 9.26
C GLN A 19 -7.50 4.33 10.66
N GLU A 20 -7.98 3.44 11.54
CA GLU A 20 -7.41 3.26 12.89
C GLU A 20 -6.12 2.41 12.84
N ILE A 21 -5.14 2.86 12.05
CA ILE A 21 -3.87 2.17 11.81
C ILE A 21 -2.72 3.13 12.14
N HIS A 22 -1.84 2.70 13.04
CA HIS A 22 -0.61 3.44 13.31
C HIS A 22 0.39 3.23 12.17
N ILE A 23 0.88 4.34 11.60
CA ILE A 23 1.89 4.33 10.54
C ILE A 23 3.11 5.08 11.05
N ASP A 24 4.25 4.39 11.08
CA ASP A 24 5.53 4.94 11.51
C ASP A 24 6.18 5.78 10.39
N ARG A 25 6.04 5.34 9.14
CA ARG A 25 6.72 5.95 7.99
C ARG A 25 5.78 6.14 6.80
N PHE A 26 5.69 7.38 6.33
CA PHE A 26 5.03 7.75 5.07
C PHE A 26 6.08 8.08 4.02
N GLU A 27 6.17 7.29 2.96
CA GLU A 27 7.17 7.49 1.91
C GLU A 27 6.56 7.40 0.51
N GLN A 28 7.12 8.16 -0.43
CA GLN A 28 6.68 8.13 -1.83
C GLN A 28 7.31 6.98 -2.61
N HIS A 29 8.45 6.47 -2.13
CA HIS A 29 9.21 5.40 -2.75
C HIS A 29 9.68 4.44 -1.68
N LEU A 30 9.72 3.16 -2.02
CA LEU A 30 10.22 2.12 -1.13
C LEU A 30 11.62 1.70 -1.56
N ASP A 31 12.60 1.92 -0.68
CA ASP A 31 13.87 1.21 -0.73
C ASP A 31 13.76 -0.07 0.12
N THR A 32 13.65 -1.20 -0.56
CA THR A 32 13.47 -2.52 0.06
C THR A 32 14.66 -2.95 0.92
N ASN A 33 15.83 -2.30 0.81
CA ASN A 33 16.96 -2.56 1.69
C ASN A 33 16.71 -2.14 3.14
N GLN A 34 15.78 -1.22 3.38
CA GLN A 34 15.41 -0.77 4.72
C GLN A 34 14.43 -1.72 5.42
N ILE A 35 13.72 -2.55 4.65
CA ILE A 35 12.68 -3.45 5.16
C ILE A 35 13.30 -4.63 5.91
N GLN A 36 12.81 -4.85 7.13
CA GLN A 36 13.22 -5.96 7.99
C GLN A 36 12.10 -6.99 8.13
N ALA A 37 12.48 -8.21 8.53
CA ALA A 37 11.50 -9.25 8.87
C ALA A 37 10.57 -8.78 9.99
N GLY A 38 9.27 -9.04 9.83
CA GLY A 38 8.24 -8.59 10.76
C GLY A 38 7.75 -7.16 10.55
N ASP A 39 8.31 -6.38 9.62
CA ASP A 39 7.71 -5.11 9.21
C ASP A 39 6.39 -5.31 8.47
N THR A 40 5.56 -4.27 8.44
CA THR A 40 4.34 -4.22 7.63
C THR A 40 4.47 -3.12 6.60
N VAL A 41 4.31 -3.46 5.32
CA VAL A 41 4.35 -2.51 4.21
C VAL A 41 2.96 -2.42 3.59
N ILE A 42 2.37 -1.23 3.62
CA ILE A 42 1.05 -0.92 3.11
C ILE A 42 1.23 -0.01 1.89
N GLY A 43 0.63 -0.33 0.75
CA GLY A 43 0.68 0.56 -0.40
C GLY A 43 0.43 -0.09 -1.75
N THR A 44 0.44 0.72 -2.79
CA THR A 44 0.38 0.28 -4.18
C THR A 44 1.81 0.18 -4.72
N LEU A 45 2.41 -1.00 -4.61
CA LEU A 45 3.79 -1.24 -5.03
C LEU A 45 3.87 -1.88 -6.44
N PRO A 46 4.93 -1.58 -7.21
CA PRO A 46 5.35 -2.46 -8.30
C PRO A 46 5.49 -3.90 -7.81
N ILE A 47 4.97 -4.86 -8.59
CA ILE A 47 4.87 -6.27 -8.17
C ILE A 47 6.22 -6.87 -7.73
N HIS A 48 7.31 -6.46 -8.38
CA HIS A 48 8.65 -6.95 -8.06
C HIS A 48 9.17 -6.46 -6.70
N LEU A 49 8.77 -5.27 -6.24
CA LEU A 49 9.10 -4.74 -4.91
C LEU A 49 8.24 -5.42 -3.84
N ALA A 50 6.95 -5.63 -4.13
CA ALA A 50 6.08 -6.36 -3.22
C ALA A 50 6.56 -7.81 -2.99
N ALA A 51 7.03 -8.47 -4.05
CA ALA A 51 7.67 -9.79 -3.93
C ALA A 51 8.94 -9.75 -3.05
N GLU A 52 9.73 -8.69 -3.15
CA GLU A 52 10.94 -8.53 -2.33
C GLU A 52 10.60 -8.29 -0.85
N VAL A 53 9.58 -7.48 -0.56
CA VAL A 53 9.03 -7.30 0.79
C VAL A 53 8.64 -8.65 1.39
N CYS A 54 7.83 -9.44 0.65
CA CYS A 54 7.41 -10.77 1.10
C CYS A 54 8.63 -11.70 1.32
N SER A 55 9.62 -11.68 0.43
CA SER A 55 10.82 -12.51 0.53
C SER A 55 11.68 -12.20 1.76
N LYS A 56 11.60 -10.97 2.28
CA LYS A 56 12.30 -10.52 3.49
C LYS A 56 11.57 -10.90 4.79
N GLY A 57 10.42 -11.56 4.70
CA GLY A 57 9.61 -11.93 5.87
C GLY A 57 8.81 -10.76 6.45
N ALA A 58 8.61 -9.69 5.66
CA ALA A 58 7.69 -8.60 5.99
C ALA A 58 6.28 -8.89 5.44
N MET A 59 5.25 -8.35 6.08
CA MET A 59 3.88 -8.41 5.60
C MET A 59 3.63 -7.35 4.54
N PHE A 60 2.96 -7.70 3.45
CA PHE A 60 2.53 -6.75 2.43
C PHE A 60 1.01 -6.64 2.38
N TYR A 61 0.51 -5.40 2.50
CA TYR A 61 -0.89 -5.04 2.30
C TYR A 61 -1.04 -4.10 1.11
N PHE A 62 -1.98 -4.43 0.23
CA PHE A 62 -2.31 -3.62 -0.94
C PHE A 62 -3.62 -2.84 -0.69
N LEU A 63 -3.72 -1.63 -1.25
CA LEU A 63 -4.98 -0.89 -1.30
C LEU A 63 -5.84 -1.47 -2.44
N SER A 64 -6.71 -2.42 -2.09
CA SER A 64 -7.58 -3.11 -3.02
C SER A 64 -8.87 -2.33 -3.22
N LEU A 65 -9.16 -1.98 -4.47
CA LEU A 65 -10.43 -1.38 -4.89
C LEU A 65 -10.68 -1.71 -6.36
N ASN A 66 -11.95 -1.74 -6.74
CA ASN A 66 -12.35 -1.90 -8.14
C ASN A 66 -12.49 -0.53 -8.79
N VAL A 67 -11.45 -0.09 -9.50
CA VAL A 67 -11.47 1.18 -10.22
C VAL A 67 -12.28 1.03 -11.50
N HIS A 68 -13.31 1.87 -11.66
CA HIS A 68 -14.10 1.93 -12.89
C HIS A 68 -13.21 2.33 -14.08
N PHE A 69 -13.55 1.85 -15.28
CA PHE A 69 -12.75 2.08 -16.48
C PHE A 69 -12.43 3.57 -16.72
N GLU A 70 -13.43 4.42 -16.54
CA GLU A 70 -13.35 5.89 -16.73
C GLU A 70 -12.46 6.59 -15.71
N GLN A 71 -12.20 5.95 -14.56
CA GLN A 71 -11.39 6.49 -13.46
C GLN A 71 -9.94 5.95 -13.49
N ARG A 72 -9.63 5.06 -14.42
CA ARG A 72 -8.26 4.54 -14.55
C ARG A 72 -7.33 5.66 -15.02
N GLY A 73 -6.19 5.75 -14.35
CA GLY A 73 -5.18 6.78 -14.65
C GLY A 73 -5.48 8.16 -14.05
N THR A 74 -6.60 8.32 -13.34
CA THR A 74 -6.89 9.53 -12.56
C THR A 74 -6.55 9.35 -11.09
N GLU A 75 -6.17 10.44 -10.42
CA GLU A 75 -6.00 10.43 -8.97
C GLU A 75 -7.39 10.49 -8.29
N LEU A 76 -7.63 9.56 -7.35
CA LEU A 76 -8.88 9.47 -6.59
C LEU A 76 -8.72 10.16 -5.23
N SER A 77 -9.75 10.88 -4.78
CA SER A 77 -9.82 11.44 -3.43
C SER A 77 -10.08 10.38 -2.37
N ALA A 78 -9.87 10.70 -1.10
CA ALA A 78 -10.20 9.80 0.01
C ALA A 78 -11.69 9.43 0.04
N GLU A 79 -12.60 10.37 -0.25
CA GLU A 79 -14.04 10.09 -0.32
C GLU A 79 -14.36 9.11 -1.45
N GLN A 80 -13.72 9.27 -2.61
CA GLN A 80 -13.90 8.36 -3.75
C GLN A 80 -13.37 6.96 -3.44
N LEU A 81 -12.21 6.85 -2.78
CA LEU A 81 -11.66 5.57 -2.33
C LEU A 81 -12.63 4.88 -1.35
N THR A 82 -13.18 5.62 -0.40
CA THR A 82 -14.20 5.11 0.54
C THR A 82 -15.47 4.67 -0.18
N ALA A 83 -16.00 5.50 -1.09
CA ALA A 83 -17.20 5.19 -1.85
C ALA A 83 -17.04 3.95 -2.75
N GLN A 84 -15.81 3.68 -3.21
CA GLN A 84 -15.47 2.49 -4.02
C GLN A 84 -15.12 1.26 -3.17
N GLY A 85 -15.26 1.34 -1.84
CA GLY A 85 -14.96 0.23 -0.95
C GLY A 85 -13.49 -0.16 -0.94
N CYS A 86 -12.59 0.83 -0.99
CA CYS A 86 -11.16 0.59 -0.81
C CYS A 86 -10.90 -0.17 0.50
N GLN A 87 -10.08 -1.21 0.43
CA GLN A 87 -9.74 -2.07 1.56
C GLN A 87 -8.26 -2.37 1.56
N LEU A 88 -7.68 -2.57 2.75
CA LEU A 88 -6.35 -3.15 2.86
C LEU A 88 -6.44 -4.66 2.79
N GLN A 89 -5.78 -5.26 1.81
CA GLN A 89 -5.77 -6.70 1.64
C GLN A 89 -4.34 -7.23 1.69
N PRO A 90 -4.05 -8.25 2.53
CA PRO A 90 -2.73 -8.86 2.55
C PRO A 90 -2.49 -9.71 1.31
N TYR A 91 -1.26 -9.69 0.80
CA TYR A 91 -0.83 -10.54 -0.32
C TYR A 91 0.51 -11.21 -0.02
N ALA A 92 0.62 -12.48 -0.41
CA ALA A 92 1.88 -13.20 -0.51
C ALA A 92 2.28 -13.25 -1.98
N ILE A 93 3.39 -12.62 -2.34
CA ILE A 93 3.85 -12.51 -3.73
C ILE A 93 5.24 -13.11 -3.82
N GLN A 94 5.44 -13.96 -4.83
CA GLN A 94 6.70 -14.65 -5.07
C GLN A 94 7.09 -14.55 -6.55
N LYS A 95 8.37 -14.27 -6.82
CA LYS A 95 8.93 -14.38 -8.17
C LYS A 95 9.05 -15.88 -8.52
N LEU A 96 8.55 -16.26 -9.70
CA LEU A 96 8.62 -17.65 -10.22
C LEU A 96 9.99 -17.94 -10.86
#